data_AF-A0A2T3A8D1-F1
#
_entry.id   AF-A0A2T3A8D1-F1
#
_cell.length_a   1.000
_cell.length_b   1.000
_cell.length_c   1.000
_cell.angle_alpha   90.00
_cell.angle_beta   90.00
_cell.angle_gamma   90.00
#
_symmetry.space_group_name_H-M   'P 1'
#
loop_
_entity.id
_entity.type
_entity.pdbx_description
1 polymer ?
#
loop_
_entity_poly.entity_id
_entity_poly.type
_entity_poly.pdbx_seq_one_letter_code
_entity_poly.pdbx_strand_id
1 'polypeptide(L)'
;VTSASFPLPTLGPRLQALAQSLHAPDGDGFAVISGLDTTRFSTEENMIVYLGICAHIGSERGKSLARSRNSRQMVVPLDKRHGIHTNSALPFHNDMGCELLCLQYREIAQKGGATSVSSAAAIFADLEESFPKELATLMSEDWPVQLSAKPARFARLPLIAKHNGRVIISVDPGRLGLHPATAALRGGDCMLSEDQLRALSTLAQLADEHAVSIAARPGDMLFINNFALLHKRDAYTDADTRRHLVRLWLRNPELSWEIPDNMKEPWKAAYGSLEGTFGYFLMPADDCYQIVPEKEYKLPRYCSGSAAWLMEE
;
A
#
# COMPACT_ATOMS: atom_id res chain seq x y z
N VAL A 1 -19.06 -10.38 -3.27
CA VAL A 1 -18.90 -11.04 -1.96
C VAL A 1 -18.95 -9.97 -0.86
N THR A 2 -19.95 -10.06 0.02
CA THR A 2 -20.15 -9.20 1.21
C THR A 2 -20.20 -10.07 2.46
N SER A 3 -20.16 -9.46 3.66
CA SER A 3 -20.34 -10.20 4.93
C SER A 3 -21.71 -10.92 4.99
N ALA A 4 -22.75 -10.33 4.41
CA ALA A 4 -24.08 -10.94 4.29
C ALA A 4 -24.11 -12.13 3.31
N SER A 5 -23.41 -12.04 2.18
CA SER A 5 -23.35 -13.13 1.19
C SER A 5 -22.31 -14.21 1.54
N PHE A 6 -21.52 -14.02 2.59
CA PHE A 6 -20.48 -14.95 3.06
C PHE A 6 -20.51 -14.99 4.61
N PRO A 7 -21.57 -15.57 5.21
CA PRO A 7 -21.71 -15.57 6.65
C PRO A 7 -20.65 -16.44 7.31
N LEU A 8 -20.03 -15.91 8.36
CA LEU A 8 -19.06 -16.61 9.21
C LEU A 8 -19.54 -16.55 10.66
N PRO A 9 -20.52 -17.38 11.07
CA PRO A 9 -21.16 -17.23 12.39
C PRO A 9 -20.21 -17.33 13.58
N THR A 10 -19.17 -18.16 13.46
CA THR A 10 -18.18 -18.39 14.52
C THR A 10 -16.92 -17.56 14.37
N LEU A 11 -16.44 -17.34 13.13
CA LEU A 11 -15.22 -16.57 12.86
C LEU A 11 -15.49 -15.06 12.75
N GLY A 12 -16.67 -14.65 12.29
CA GLY A 12 -17.07 -13.26 12.08
C GLY A 12 -16.85 -12.36 13.30
N PRO A 13 -17.31 -12.74 14.52
CA PRO A 13 -17.07 -11.94 15.72
C PRO A 13 -15.58 -11.72 16.01
N ARG A 14 -14.71 -12.71 15.73
CA ARG A 14 -13.25 -12.57 15.89
C ARG A 14 -12.66 -11.65 14.85
N LEU A 15 -13.17 -11.67 13.61
CA LEU A 15 -12.74 -10.76 12.55
C LEU A 15 -13.15 -9.31 12.84
N GLN A 16 -14.31 -9.09 13.46
CA GLN A 16 -14.73 -7.77 13.93
C GLN A 16 -13.83 -7.25 15.05
N ALA A 17 -13.49 -8.09 16.04
CA ALA A 17 -12.54 -7.72 17.08
C ALA A 17 -11.14 -7.41 16.51
N LEU A 18 -10.70 -8.17 15.50
CA LEU A 18 -9.46 -7.88 14.77
C LEU A 18 -9.55 -6.55 14.02
N ALA A 19 -10.68 -6.24 13.37
CA ALA A 19 -10.88 -4.95 12.73
C ALA A 19 -10.80 -3.80 13.74
N GLN A 20 -11.39 -3.94 14.93
CA GLN A 20 -11.27 -2.94 16.00
C GLN A 20 -9.81 -2.75 16.42
N SER A 21 -9.07 -3.84 16.64
CA SER A 21 -7.64 -3.80 17.00
C SER A 21 -6.79 -3.11 15.93
N LEU A 22 -7.04 -3.34 14.64
CA LEU A 22 -6.32 -2.67 13.54
C LEU A 22 -6.48 -1.14 13.53
N HIS A 23 -7.60 -0.61 14.04
CA HIS A 23 -7.90 0.83 14.06
C HIS A 23 -7.76 1.46 15.45
N ALA A 24 -7.47 0.67 16.49
CA ALA A 24 -7.34 1.16 17.85
C ALA A 24 -6.10 2.07 17.97
N PRO A 25 -6.16 3.19 18.71
CA PRO A 25 -5.00 4.06 18.92
C PRO A 25 -3.81 3.36 19.59
N ASP A 26 -4.09 2.36 20.42
CA ASP A 26 -3.15 1.52 21.17
C ASP A 26 -2.99 0.12 20.55
N GLY A 27 -3.59 -0.12 19.38
CA GLY A 27 -3.44 -1.37 18.65
C GLY A 27 -2.15 -1.42 17.83
N ASP A 28 -1.70 -2.63 17.50
CA ASP A 28 -0.47 -2.84 16.71
C ASP A 28 -0.56 -2.31 15.27
N GLY A 29 -1.78 -2.02 14.78
CA GLY A 29 -2.02 -1.53 13.42
C GLY A 29 -1.83 -2.59 12.33
N PHE A 30 -1.43 -3.82 12.66
CA PHE A 30 -1.39 -4.94 11.72
C PHE A 30 -1.87 -6.24 12.36
N ALA A 31 -2.25 -7.22 11.53
CA ALA A 31 -2.64 -8.54 12.00
C ALA A 31 -2.39 -9.60 10.93
N VAL A 32 -2.08 -10.83 11.35
CA VAL A 32 -1.95 -12.00 10.48
C VAL A 32 -3.04 -13.01 10.81
N ILE A 33 -3.79 -13.44 9.80
CA ILE A 33 -4.71 -14.57 9.89
C ILE A 33 -4.04 -15.76 9.21
N SER A 34 -3.77 -16.80 9.98
CA SER A 34 -3.12 -18.02 9.52
C SER A 34 -4.05 -19.23 9.52
N GLY A 35 -3.68 -20.26 8.77
CA GLY A 35 -4.33 -21.58 8.80
C GLY A 35 -5.27 -21.87 7.63
N LEU A 36 -5.34 -21.00 6.62
CA LEU A 36 -6.06 -21.31 5.38
C LEU A 36 -5.22 -22.23 4.49
N ASP A 37 -5.62 -23.50 4.38
CA ASP A 37 -5.07 -24.41 3.38
C ASP A 37 -5.64 -24.07 1.99
N THR A 38 -4.86 -23.34 1.21
CA THR A 38 -5.25 -22.89 -0.13
C THR A 38 -5.31 -24.02 -1.16
N THR A 39 -4.72 -25.19 -0.88
CA THR A 39 -4.72 -26.33 -1.82
C THR A 39 -6.07 -27.03 -1.94
N ARG A 40 -6.94 -26.82 -0.94
CA ARG A 40 -8.30 -27.38 -0.88
C ARG A 40 -9.30 -26.67 -1.80
N PHE A 41 -8.91 -25.56 -2.39
CA PHE A 41 -9.79 -24.69 -3.16
C PHE A 41 -9.20 -24.44 -4.54
N SER A 42 -10.04 -24.36 -5.56
CA SER A 42 -9.67 -23.80 -6.86
C SER A 42 -9.18 -22.35 -6.70
N THR A 43 -8.54 -21.78 -7.73
CA THR A 43 -8.07 -20.38 -7.68
C THR A 43 -9.22 -19.39 -7.46
N GLU A 44 -10.39 -19.67 -8.04
CA GLU A 44 -11.59 -18.84 -7.89
C GLU A 44 -12.19 -18.95 -6.48
N GLU A 45 -12.37 -20.16 -5.96
CA GLU A 45 -12.86 -20.37 -4.59
C GLU A 45 -11.92 -19.74 -3.55
N ASN A 46 -10.62 -19.88 -3.78
CA ASN A 46 -9.59 -19.21 -2.99
C ASN A 46 -9.78 -17.68 -2.96
N MET A 47 -10.17 -17.08 -4.08
CA MET A 47 -10.46 -15.65 -4.18
C MET A 47 -11.77 -15.33 -3.44
N ILE A 48 -12.81 -16.15 -3.57
CA ILE A 48 -14.09 -15.98 -2.86
C ILE A 48 -13.87 -16.03 -1.34
N VAL A 49 -13.12 -17.02 -0.84
CA VAL A 49 -12.77 -17.15 0.59
C VAL A 49 -12.03 -15.91 1.08
N TYR A 50 -11.04 -15.44 0.31
CA TYR A 50 -10.28 -14.24 0.64
C TYR A 50 -11.16 -13.00 0.69
N LEU A 51 -11.99 -12.79 -0.34
CA LEU A 51 -12.94 -11.69 -0.42
C LEU A 51 -13.96 -11.74 0.73
N GLY A 52 -14.41 -12.94 1.11
CA GLY A 52 -15.35 -13.21 2.18
C GLY A 52 -14.79 -12.83 3.54
N ILE A 53 -13.59 -13.30 3.90
CA ILE A 53 -12.90 -12.93 5.14
C ILE A 53 -12.67 -11.42 5.20
N CYS A 54 -12.15 -10.82 4.11
CA CYS A 54 -11.91 -9.38 4.06
C CYS A 54 -13.18 -8.56 4.30
N ALA A 55 -14.34 -9.01 3.80
CA ALA A 55 -15.60 -8.28 3.92
C ALA A 55 -16.12 -8.17 5.37
N HIS A 56 -15.62 -9.00 6.30
CA HIS A 56 -15.90 -8.88 7.74
C HIS A 56 -14.95 -7.91 8.46
N ILE A 57 -13.84 -7.51 7.84
CA ILE A 57 -12.85 -6.58 8.41
C ILE A 57 -13.01 -5.18 7.80
N GLY A 58 -13.20 -5.10 6.49
CA GLY A 58 -13.49 -3.88 5.75
C GLY A 58 -14.51 -4.16 4.65
N SER A 59 -15.67 -3.52 4.74
CA SER A 59 -16.80 -3.76 3.86
C SER A 59 -16.65 -3.07 2.49
N GLU A 60 -15.89 -1.96 2.44
CA GLU A 60 -15.63 -1.20 1.23
C GLU A 60 -14.26 -1.57 0.65
N ARG A 61 -14.15 -1.42 -0.68
CA ARG A 61 -12.94 -1.77 -1.44
C ARG A 61 -12.47 -0.57 -2.22
N GLY A 62 -11.17 -0.29 -2.15
CA GLY A 62 -10.55 0.72 -2.99
C GLY A 62 -10.48 0.25 -4.44
N LYS A 63 -10.38 1.20 -5.38
CA LYS A 63 -10.27 0.97 -6.84
C LYS A 63 -8.93 0.34 -7.29
N SER A 64 -8.29 -0.45 -6.42
CA SER A 64 -6.94 -0.98 -6.58
C SER A 64 -6.87 -2.45 -6.13
N LEU A 65 -7.38 -3.37 -6.95
CA LEU A 65 -6.97 -4.77 -6.87
C LEU A 65 -5.66 -4.92 -7.64
N ALA A 66 -4.60 -5.38 -6.99
CA ALA A 66 -3.34 -5.72 -7.66
C ALA A 66 -2.88 -7.12 -7.25
N ARG A 67 -2.28 -7.86 -8.19
CA ARG A 67 -1.55 -9.09 -7.87
C ARG A 67 -0.06 -8.80 -7.93
N SER A 68 0.66 -9.03 -6.83
CA SER A 68 2.12 -8.96 -6.82
C SER A 68 2.67 -10.32 -7.22
N ARG A 69 3.14 -10.43 -8.46
CA ARG A 69 3.84 -11.60 -9.01
C ARG A 69 4.86 -11.10 -10.03
N ASN A 70 6.09 -11.59 -9.94
CA ASN A 70 7.11 -11.38 -10.98
C ASN A 70 6.93 -12.49 -12.03
N SER A 71 6.62 -12.15 -13.30
CA SER A 71 6.46 -13.14 -14.37
C SER A 71 7.66 -13.17 -15.31
N ARG A 72 8.06 -14.40 -15.70
CA ARG A 72 9.14 -14.70 -16.67
C ARG A 72 8.73 -14.35 -18.11
N GLN A 73 7.43 -14.23 -18.38
CA GLN A 73 6.87 -13.95 -19.70
C GLN A 73 6.60 -12.47 -19.96
N MET A 74 6.94 -11.60 -19.00
CA MET A 74 6.78 -10.16 -19.17
C MET A 74 7.85 -9.66 -20.14
N VAL A 75 7.43 -9.29 -21.34
CA VAL A 75 8.32 -8.75 -22.41
C VAL A 75 8.86 -7.36 -22.04
N VAL A 76 8.26 -6.69 -21.04
CA VAL A 76 8.70 -5.39 -20.55
C VAL A 76 10.02 -5.53 -19.75
N PRO A 77 11.07 -4.75 -20.07
CA PRO A 77 12.32 -4.69 -19.30
C PRO A 77 12.09 -4.43 -17.81
N LEU A 78 12.93 -5.01 -16.94
CA LEU A 78 12.78 -4.95 -15.48
C LEU A 78 12.74 -3.50 -14.94
N ASP A 79 13.54 -2.61 -15.52
CA ASP A 79 13.63 -1.17 -15.21
C ASP A 79 12.36 -0.38 -15.53
N LYS A 80 11.47 -0.94 -16.37
CA LYS A 80 10.20 -0.34 -16.76
C LYS A 80 9.00 -0.96 -16.04
N ARG A 81 9.24 -1.92 -15.14
CA ARG A 81 8.18 -2.57 -14.35
C ARG A 81 7.98 -1.81 -13.04
N HIS A 82 6.72 -1.75 -12.62
CA HIS A 82 6.37 -1.29 -11.29
C HIS A 82 6.98 -2.21 -10.21
N GLY A 83 7.41 -1.63 -9.08
CA GLY A 83 8.16 -2.33 -8.02
C GLY A 83 7.53 -3.66 -7.56
N ILE A 84 6.21 -3.70 -7.36
CA ILE A 84 5.47 -4.93 -6.99
C ILE A 84 5.61 -6.11 -7.98
N HIS A 85 6.04 -5.87 -9.21
CA HIS A 85 6.26 -6.89 -10.26
C HIS A 85 7.73 -7.22 -10.49
N THR A 86 8.63 -6.70 -9.67
CA THR A 86 10.07 -7.02 -9.66
C THR A 86 10.43 -7.83 -8.41
N ASN A 87 11.63 -8.40 -8.39
CA ASN A 87 12.20 -9.09 -7.23
C ASN A 87 13.19 -8.22 -6.41
N SER A 88 13.36 -6.95 -6.78
CA SER A 88 14.13 -5.98 -6.00
C SER A 88 13.44 -5.65 -4.68
N ALA A 89 14.21 -5.13 -3.72
CA ALA A 89 13.61 -4.62 -2.49
C ALA A 89 12.66 -3.46 -2.81
N LEU A 90 11.57 -3.36 -2.04
CA LEU A 90 10.73 -2.18 -1.98
C LEU A 90 11.01 -1.51 -0.64
N PRO A 91 11.55 -0.27 -0.61
CA PRO A 91 11.76 0.47 0.63
C PRO A 91 10.45 0.73 1.37
N PHE A 92 10.56 1.23 2.60
CA PHE A 92 9.40 1.63 3.38
C PHE A 92 8.55 2.67 2.64
N HIS A 93 7.26 2.38 2.54
CA HIS A 93 6.27 3.25 1.92
C HIS A 93 4.88 2.98 2.50
N ASN A 94 3.95 3.87 2.17
CA ASN A 94 2.52 3.68 2.26
C ASN A 94 1.97 3.55 0.85
N ASP A 95 0.97 2.70 0.70
CA ASP A 95 0.15 2.68 -0.51
C ASP A 95 -0.70 3.97 -0.52
N MET A 96 -0.22 5.05 -1.15
CA MET A 96 -0.90 6.36 -1.09
C MET A 96 -2.37 6.29 -1.58
N GLY A 97 -3.29 6.57 -0.66
CA GLY A 97 -4.75 6.47 -0.88
C GLY A 97 -5.38 5.21 -0.31
N CYS A 98 -4.60 4.23 0.14
CA CYS A 98 -5.07 3.04 0.86
C CYS A 98 -5.30 3.34 2.35
N GLU A 99 -6.36 2.79 2.92
CA GLU A 99 -6.64 2.82 4.36
C GLU A 99 -6.18 1.52 5.03
N LEU A 100 -6.74 0.39 4.63
CA LEU A 100 -6.29 -0.93 5.06
C LEU A 100 -5.72 -1.70 3.87
N LEU A 101 -4.43 -2.01 3.95
CA LEU A 101 -3.76 -2.89 3.00
C LEU A 101 -3.95 -4.34 3.45
N CYS A 102 -4.47 -5.17 2.56
CA CYS A 102 -4.59 -6.60 2.79
C CYS A 102 -3.79 -7.37 1.75
N LEU A 103 -2.96 -8.31 2.22
CA LEU A 103 -2.10 -9.16 1.41
C LEU A 103 -2.36 -10.62 1.74
N GLN A 104 -2.77 -11.40 0.74
CA GLN A 104 -2.85 -12.85 0.87
C GLN A 104 -1.67 -13.53 0.19
N TYR A 105 -0.95 -14.33 0.96
CA TYR A 105 0.17 -15.13 0.49
C TYR A 105 -0.35 -16.40 -0.19
N ARG A 106 -0.28 -16.47 -1.52
CA ARG A 106 -0.57 -17.72 -2.26
C ARG A 106 0.66 -18.59 -2.32
N GLU A 107 1.79 -17.96 -2.59
CA GLU A 107 3.11 -18.58 -2.65
C GLU A 107 4.12 -17.60 -2.06
N ILE A 108 5.14 -18.13 -1.38
CA ILE A 108 6.27 -17.36 -0.84
C ILE A 108 7.51 -17.53 -1.73
N ALA A 109 8.47 -16.61 -1.61
CA ALA A 109 9.75 -16.73 -2.29
C ALA A 109 10.58 -17.87 -1.68
N GLN A 110 11.53 -18.42 -2.45
CA GLN A 110 12.48 -19.41 -1.92
C GLN A 110 13.40 -18.79 -0.86
N LYS A 111 13.87 -17.56 -1.10
CA LYS A 111 14.72 -16.79 -0.18
C LYS A 111 14.35 -15.31 -0.24
N GLY A 112 14.33 -14.66 0.92
CA GLY A 112 14.00 -13.24 1.07
C GLY A 112 12.51 -12.94 0.87
N GLY A 113 12.17 -11.69 0.56
CA GLY A 113 10.81 -11.28 0.20
C GLY A 113 9.85 -11.16 1.39
N ALA A 114 10.41 -11.09 2.60
CA ALA A 114 9.69 -10.80 3.82
C ALA A 114 9.06 -9.42 3.74
N THR A 115 7.88 -9.29 4.32
CA THR A 115 7.21 -8.00 4.49
C THR A 115 7.54 -7.51 5.89
N SER A 116 8.00 -6.27 6.02
CA SER A 116 8.21 -5.64 7.33
C SER A 116 7.34 -4.40 7.45
N VAL A 117 6.93 -4.09 8.68
CA VAL A 117 6.14 -2.90 9.01
C VAL A 117 6.91 -2.01 9.97
N SER A 118 6.60 -0.72 10.00
CA SER A 118 7.22 0.24 10.92
C SER A 118 6.20 1.27 11.40
N SER A 119 6.23 1.58 12.69
CA SER A 119 5.20 2.39 13.37
C SER A 119 5.36 3.88 13.09
N ALA A 120 4.33 4.49 12.49
CA ALA A 120 4.30 5.93 12.27
C ALA A 120 4.35 6.72 13.57
N ALA A 121 3.72 6.22 14.64
CA ALA A 121 3.72 6.88 15.94
C ALA A 121 5.11 6.86 16.60
N ALA A 122 5.84 5.74 16.50
CA ALA A 122 7.19 5.63 17.03
C ALA A 122 8.16 6.55 16.24
N ILE A 123 8.09 6.50 14.92
CA ILE A 123 8.87 7.40 14.05
C ILE A 123 8.54 8.86 14.34
N PHE A 124 7.28 9.22 14.53
CA PHE A 124 6.88 10.59 14.87
C PHE A 124 7.46 11.05 16.20
N ALA A 125 7.48 10.19 17.22
CA ALA A 125 8.08 10.53 18.52
C ALA A 125 9.58 10.83 18.39
N ASP A 126 10.32 10.00 17.66
CA ASP A 126 11.76 10.22 17.43
C ASP A 126 12.02 11.47 16.59
N LEU A 127 11.18 11.72 15.58
CA LEU A 127 11.21 12.95 14.79
C LEU A 127 10.95 14.19 15.66
N GLU A 128 9.96 14.14 16.55
CA GLU A 128 9.61 15.24 17.46
C GLU A 128 10.73 15.53 18.47
N GLU A 129 11.38 14.48 19.00
CA GLU A 129 12.46 14.60 19.98
C GLU A 129 13.80 15.01 19.36
N SER A 130 14.20 14.35 18.26
CA SER A 130 15.57 14.40 17.74
C SER A 130 15.72 15.11 16.40
N PHE A 131 14.65 15.23 15.62
CA PHE A 131 14.69 15.76 14.24
C PHE A 131 13.56 16.77 13.93
N PRO A 132 13.38 17.83 14.74
CA PRO A 132 12.23 18.73 14.61
C PRO A 132 12.18 19.49 13.28
N LYS A 133 13.33 19.71 12.63
CA LYS A 133 13.38 20.36 11.30
C LYS A 133 12.86 19.42 10.21
N GLU A 134 13.28 18.16 10.25
CA GLU A 134 12.82 17.11 9.35
C GLU A 134 11.32 16.84 9.56
N LEU A 135 10.86 16.82 10.81
CA LEU A 135 9.43 16.72 11.13
C LEU A 135 8.63 17.86 10.51
N ALA A 136 9.06 19.11 10.72
CA ALA A 136 8.41 20.28 10.14
C ALA A 136 8.36 20.20 8.61
N THR A 137 9.41 19.66 7.98
CA THR A 137 9.45 19.42 6.53
C THR A 137 8.51 18.30 6.11
N LEU A 138 8.38 17.20 6.86
CA LEU A 138 7.42 16.13 6.53
C LEU A 138 5.96 16.61 6.68
N MET A 139 5.71 17.56 7.56
CA MET A 139 4.39 18.13 7.84
C MET A 139 4.00 19.30 6.91
N SER A 140 4.92 19.84 6.11
CA SER A 140 4.62 20.94 5.20
C SER A 140 3.78 20.49 4.01
N GLU A 141 2.87 21.34 3.54
CA GLU A 141 2.05 21.10 2.35
C GLU A 141 2.79 21.48 1.06
N ASP A 142 4.08 21.13 0.93
CA ASP A 142 4.91 21.49 -0.22
C ASP A 142 5.47 20.27 -0.97
N TRP A 143 5.14 19.05 -0.56
CA TRP A 143 5.59 17.85 -1.26
C TRP A 143 4.84 17.67 -2.59
N PRO A 144 5.55 17.59 -3.73
CA PRO A 144 4.93 17.35 -5.02
C PRO A 144 4.54 15.88 -5.17
N VAL A 145 3.30 15.53 -4.85
CA VAL A 145 2.75 14.18 -5.01
C VAL A 145 2.17 14.02 -6.42
N GLN A 146 2.76 13.14 -7.23
CA GLN A 146 2.27 12.84 -8.58
C GLN A 146 0.95 12.06 -8.52
N LEU A 147 -0.11 12.62 -9.10
CA LEU A 147 -1.44 12.02 -9.19
C LEU A 147 -1.69 11.29 -10.51
N SER A 148 -1.13 11.80 -11.60
CA SER A 148 -1.24 11.18 -12.93
C SER A 148 0.03 11.38 -13.74
N ALA A 149 0.31 10.45 -14.66
CA ALA A 149 1.47 10.51 -15.55
C ALA A 149 1.19 11.24 -16.87
N LYS A 150 -0.06 11.15 -17.38
CA LYS A 150 -0.45 11.70 -18.69
C LYS A 150 -1.88 12.31 -18.64
N PRO A 151 -2.02 13.65 -18.59
CA PRO A 151 -0.95 14.62 -18.34
C PRO A 151 -0.35 14.47 -16.95
N ALA A 152 0.88 14.96 -16.75
CA ALA A 152 1.48 14.99 -15.43
C ALA A 152 0.68 15.94 -14.53
N ARG A 153 0.17 15.45 -13.40
CA ARG A 153 -0.52 16.26 -12.39
C ARG A 153 0.10 16.01 -11.03
N PHE A 154 0.29 17.08 -10.27
CA PHE A 154 0.81 17.05 -8.93
C PHE A 154 -0.16 17.72 -7.96
N ALA A 155 -0.25 17.18 -6.75
CA ALA A 155 -0.81 17.86 -5.60
C ALA A 155 0.30 18.17 -4.61
N ARG A 156 0.08 19.22 -3.82
CA ARG A 156 0.97 19.61 -2.73
C ARG A 156 0.31 19.17 -1.43
N LEU A 157 0.89 18.15 -0.79
CA LEU A 157 0.29 17.46 0.34
C LEU A 157 1.37 17.24 1.41
N PRO A 158 1.03 17.21 2.71
CA PRO A 158 1.97 16.76 3.73
C PRO A 158 2.13 15.24 3.66
N LEU A 159 3.27 14.77 4.17
CA LEU A 159 3.61 13.36 4.24
C LEU A 159 3.23 12.72 5.58
N ILE A 160 3.24 13.52 6.64
CA ILE A 160 2.85 13.13 8.00
C ILE A 160 1.96 14.21 8.60
N ALA A 161 0.97 13.81 9.37
CA ALA A 161 0.10 14.73 10.09
C ALA A 161 -0.34 14.14 11.44
N LYS A 162 -0.52 15.00 12.44
CA LYS A 162 -1.22 14.66 13.68
C LYS A 162 -2.66 15.12 13.56
N HIS A 163 -3.61 14.20 13.68
CA HIS A 163 -5.03 14.48 13.53
C HIS A 163 -5.86 13.65 14.51
N ASN A 164 -6.75 14.30 15.26
CA ASN A 164 -7.59 13.67 16.28
C ASN A 164 -6.82 12.74 17.23
N GLY A 165 -5.63 13.20 17.68
CA GLY A 165 -4.77 12.44 18.59
C GLY A 165 -3.99 11.28 17.95
N ARG A 166 -4.05 11.11 16.63
CA ARG A 166 -3.36 10.05 15.89
C ARG A 166 -2.31 10.63 14.95
N VAL A 167 -1.25 9.87 14.70
CA VAL A 167 -0.29 10.14 13.63
C VAL A 167 -0.75 9.41 12.38
N ILE A 168 -0.91 10.15 11.29
CA ILE A 168 -1.24 9.64 9.96
C ILE A 168 -0.03 9.87 9.08
N ILE A 169 0.47 8.80 8.47
CA ILE A 169 1.53 8.86 7.47
C ILE A 169 1.03 8.38 6.12
N SER A 170 1.47 9.06 5.05
CA SER A 170 1.12 8.70 3.68
C SER A 170 2.29 9.06 2.75
N VAL A 171 3.32 8.21 2.74
CA VAL A 171 4.56 8.44 2.00
C VAL A 171 4.80 7.36 0.98
N ASP A 172 4.78 7.72 -0.31
CA ASP A 172 5.23 6.83 -1.39
C ASP A 172 6.36 7.54 -2.14
N PRO A 173 7.63 7.21 -1.85
CA PRO A 173 8.77 7.85 -2.51
C PRO A 173 8.73 7.76 -4.04
N GLY A 174 8.05 6.75 -4.60
CA GLY A 174 7.87 6.61 -6.06
C GLY A 174 6.86 7.60 -6.66
N ARG A 175 6.12 8.33 -5.84
CA ARG A 175 5.17 9.37 -6.25
C ARG A 175 5.64 10.78 -5.89
N LEU A 176 6.79 10.93 -5.23
CA LEU A 176 7.31 12.24 -4.85
C LEU A 176 8.20 12.80 -5.96
N GLY A 177 7.82 13.99 -6.42
CA GLY A 177 8.47 14.67 -7.52
C GLY A 177 8.30 13.97 -8.87
N LEU A 178 9.10 14.37 -9.85
CA LEU A 178 9.10 13.72 -11.17
C LEU A 178 9.69 12.32 -11.09
N HIS A 179 8.85 11.31 -11.31
CA HIS A 179 9.34 9.95 -11.53
C HIS A 179 10.35 9.94 -12.71
N PRO A 180 11.53 9.31 -12.60
CA PRO A 180 12.56 9.32 -13.65
C PRO A 180 12.06 8.85 -15.02
N ALA A 181 11.16 7.86 -15.05
CA ALA A 181 10.51 7.40 -16.29
C ALA A 181 9.59 8.43 -16.96
N THR A 182 9.25 9.54 -16.28
CA THR A 182 8.46 10.67 -16.79
C THR A 182 9.29 11.97 -16.91
N ALA A 183 10.61 11.90 -16.69
CA ALA A 183 11.53 13.04 -16.65
C ALA A 183 11.69 13.84 -17.95
N ALA A 184 11.08 13.40 -19.05
CA ALA A 184 11.00 14.19 -20.29
C ALA A 184 10.17 15.48 -20.12
N LEU A 185 9.34 15.56 -19.07
CA LEU A 185 8.55 16.74 -18.71
C LEU A 185 9.35 17.63 -17.74
N ARG A 186 10.47 18.19 -18.19
CA ARG A 186 11.31 19.09 -17.36
C ARG A 186 10.62 20.46 -17.20
N GLY A 187 10.16 20.76 -15.99
CA GLY A 187 9.63 22.08 -15.57
C GLY A 187 9.71 22.26 -14.04
N GLY A 188 10.13 23.45 -13.60
CA GLY A 188 10.69 23.83 -12.28
C GLY A 188 9.97 23.52 -10.96
N ASP A 189 8.79 22.88 -10.93
CA ASP A 189 7.99 22.80 -9.68
C ASP A 189 7.98 21.41 -9.00
N CYS A 190 8.47 20.36 -9.63
CA CYS A 190 8.31 18.98 -9.13
C CYS A 190 9.62 18.33 -8.68
N MET A 191 10.66 19.12 -8.41
CA MET A 191 11.91 18.64 -7.80
C MET A 191 11.82 18.73 -6.28
N LEU A 192 12.44 17.78 -5.58
CA LEU A 192 12.55 17.80 -4.13
C LEU A 192 13.71 18.71 -3.70
N SER A 193 13.51 19.49 -2.64
CA SER A 193 14.55 20.30 -2.02
C SER A 193 15.56 19.45 -1.23
N GLU A 194 16.72 20.00 -0.90
CA GLU A 194 17.69 19.32 -0.02
C GLU A 194 17.10 18.99 1.37
N ASP A 195 16.24 19.88 1.90
CA ASP A 195 15.56 19.66 3.17
C ASP A 195 14.54 18.50 3.06
N GLN A 196 13.80 18.42 1.95
CA GLN A 196 12.89 17.30 1.67
C GLN A 196 13.66 15.97 1.50
N LEU A 197 14.77 15.97 0.77
CA LEU A 197 15.61 14.78 0.61
C LEU A 197 16.19 14.32 1.96
N ARG A 198 16.66 15.25 2.79
CA ARG A 198 17.15 14.94 4.15
C ARG A 198 16.03 14.35 5.01
N ALA A 199 14.84 14.95 4.98
CA ALA A 199 13.70 14.47 5.73
C ALA A 199 13.25 13.06 5.32
N LEU A 200 13.28 12.73 4.02
CA LEU A 200 13.03 11.37 3.54
C LEU A 200 14.11 10.38 4.00
N SER A 201 15.38 10.80 4.01
CA SER A 201 16.48 9.96 4.48
C SER A 201 16.34 9.64 5.97
N THR A 202 16.04 10.65 6.80
CA THR A 202 15.78 10.46 8.24
C THR A 202 14.55 9.57 8.46
N LEU A 203 13.47 9.79 7.72
CA LEU A 203 12.27 8.94 7.79
C LEU A 203 12.60 7.48 7.47
N ALA A 204 13.37 7.23 6.41
CA ALA A 204 13.77 5.88 6.01
C ALA A 204 14.64 5.21 7.08
N GLN A 205 15.60 5.94 7.65
CA GLN A 205 16.44 5.46 8.75
C GLN A 205 15.59 5.05 9.96
N LEU A 206 14.73 5.94 10.45
CA LEU A 206 13.86 5.66 11.60
C LEU A 206 12.88 4.52 11.31
N ALA A 207 12.37 4.43 10.08
CA ALA A 207 11.52 3.32 9.67
C ALA A 207 12.25 1.97 9.74
N ASP A 208 13.54 1.93 9.38
CA ASP A 208 14.39 0.75 9.53
C ASP A 208 14.71 0.42 11.00
N GLU A 209 14.92 1.42 11.85
CA GLU A 209 15.16 1.22 13.29
C GLU A 209 13.94 0.61 14.01
N HIS A 210 12.73 1.01 13.62
CA HIS A 210 11.46 0.48 14.16
C HIS A 210 10.90 -0.71 13.38
N ALA A 211 11.67 -1.30 12.47
CA ALA A 211 11.18 -2.33 11.57
C ALA A 211 10.87 -3.65 12.30
N VAL A 212 9.63 -4.14 12.12
CA VAL A 212 9.22 -5.48 12.55
C VAL A 212 8.99 -6.35 11.32
N SER A 213 9.74 -7.43 11.19
CA SER A 213 9.58 -8.38 10.08
C SER A 213 8.46 -9.38 10.36
N ILE A 214 7.57 -9.54 9.40
CA ILE A 214 6.40 -10.42 9.51
C ILE A 214 6.68 -11.72 8.77
N ALA A 215 6.78 -12.80 9.54
CA ALA A 215 6.84 -14.15 8.98
C ALA A 215 5.50 -14.51 8.33
N ALA A 216 5.55 -15.00 7.10
CA ALA A 216 4.37 -15.41 6.35
C ALA A 216 4.58 -16.78 5.70
N ARG A 217 3.50 -17.54 5.60
CA ARG A 217 3.41 -18.85 4.96
C ARG A 217 2.31 -18.82 3.89
N PRO A 218 2.35 -19.72 2.90
CA PRO A 218 1.23 -19.91 1.99
C PRO A 218 -0.09 -20.10 2.76
N GLY A 219 -1.10 -19.31 2.39
CA GLY A 219 -2.40 -19.26 3.05
C GLY A 219 -2.60 -18.09 4.01
N ASP A 220 -1.53 -17.50 4.54
CA ASP A 220 -1.64 -16.38 5.46
C ASP A 220 -2.25 -15.14 4.80
N MET A 221 -2.99 -14.36 5.59
CA MET A 221 -3.51 -13.05 5.23
C MET A 221 -2.97 -12.00 6.19
N LEU A 222 -2.22 -11.03 5.66
CA LEU A 222 -1.68 -9.90 6.41
C LEU A 222 -2.55 -8.67 6.16
N PHE A 223 -2.99 -8.03 7.24
CA PHE A 223 -3.71 -6.77 7.26
C PHE A 223 -2.81 -5.70 7.88
N ILE A 224 -2.74 -4.53 7.25
CA ILE A 224 -1.91 -3.40 7.67
C ILE A 224 -2.78 -2.15 7.61
N ASN A 225 -2.90 -1.42 8.71
CA ASN A 225 -3.41 -0.07 8.75
C ASN A 225 -2.36 0.85 8.12
N ASN A 226 -2.63 1.24 6.87
CA ASN A 226 -1.69 1.95 6.02
C ASN A 226 -1.53 3.42 6.43
N PHE A 227 -2.38 3.95 7.31
CA PHE A 227 -2.17 5.26 7.95
C PHE A 227 -1.25 5.18 9.17
N ALA A 228 -1.27 4.05 9.88
CA ALA A 228 -0.53 3.86 11.12
C ALA A 228 0.87 3.27 10.88
N LEU A 229 1.06 2.56 9.77
CA LEU A 229 2.27 1.78 9.50
C LEU A 229 2.80 2.05 8.09
N LEU A 230 4.11 2.27 7.97
CA LEU A 230 4.81 2.03 6.71
C LEU A 230 5.05 0.54 6.54
N HIS A 231 5.22 0.10 5.30
CA HIS A 231 5.62 -1.27 4.99
C HIS A 231 6.70 -1.33 3.92
N LYS A 232 7.54 -2.35 4.00
CA LYS A 232 8.59 -2.65 3.02
C LYS A 232 8.55 -4.11 2.62
N ARG A 233 9.27 -4.44 1.55
CA ARG A 233 9.50 -5.82 1.12
C ARG A 233 10.97 -6.02 0.81
N ASP A 234 11.59 -7.04 1.40
CA ASP A 234 12.97 -7.39 1.08
C ASP A 234 13.12 -7.86 -0.37
N ALA A 235 14.34 -7.75 -0.90
CA ALA A 235 14.70 -8.41 -2.15
C ALA A 235 14.53 -9.93 -2.02
N TYR A 236 14.24 -10.60 -3.14
CA TYR A 236 14.01 -12.04 -3.12
C TYR A 236 14.45 -12.78 -4.37
N THR A 237 14.59 -14.08 -4.22
CA THR A 237 14.86 -15.02 -5.32
C THR A 237 13.79 -16.09 -5.35
N ASP A 238 13.20 -16.29 -6.53
CA ASP A 238 12.25 -17.36 -6.81
C ASP A 238 12.98 -18.61 -7.32
N ALA A 239 12.35 -19.77 -7.15
CA ALA A 239 12.79 -21.05 -7.73
C ALA A 239 11.79 -21.50 -8.81
N ASP A 240 11.36 -22.76 -8.77
CA ASP A 240 10.30 -23.28 -9.62
C ASP A 240 8.93 -22.68 -9.24
N THR A 241 8.67 -22.58 -7.94
CA THR A 241 7.56 -21.79 -7.39
C THR A 241 7.98 -20.32 -7.26
N ARG A 242 7.03 -19.43 -7.52
CA ARG A 242 7.25 -17.97 -7.50
C ARG A 242 6.39 -17.32 -6.45
N ARG A 243 6.97 -16.38 -5.71
CA ARG A 243 6.23 -15.52 -4.79
C ARG A 243 5.02 -14.92 -5.50
N HIS A 244 3.84 -15.13 -4.91
CA HIS A 244 2.59 -14.68 -5.48
C HIS A 244 1.64 -14.25 -4.37
N LEU A 245 1.34 -12.95 -4.34
CA LEU A 245 0.38 -12.36 -3.42
C LEU A 245 -0.82 -11.79 -4.18
N VAL A 246 -1.98 -11.82 -3.54
CA VAL A 246 -3.17 -11.06 -3.94
C VAL A 246 -3.33 -9.89 -2.97
N ARG A 247 -3.40 -8.66 -3.50
CA ARG A 247 -3.52 -7.43 -2.71
C ARG A 247 -4.90 -6.83 -2.86
N LEU A 248 -5.50 -6.44 -1.74
CA LEU A 248 -6.71 -5.64 -1.68
C LEU A 248 -6.47 -4.36 -0.87
N TRP A 249 -7.09 -3.27 -1.30
CA TRP A 249 -7.30 -2.09 -0.47
C TRP A 249 -8.72 -2.15 0.10
N LEU A 250 -8.82 -2.06 1.42
CA LEU A 250 -10.07 -2.18 2.16
C LEU A 250 -10.33 -0.88 2.94
N ARG A 251 -11.60 -0.64 3.25
CA ARG A 251 -12.05 0.41 4.15
C ARG A 251 -13.14 -0.14 5.05
N ASN A 252 -13.10 0.24 6.31
CA ASN A 252 -14.18 -0.04 7.26
C ASN A 252 -14.87 1.28 7.65
N PRO A 253 -16.00 1.64 7.03
CA PRO A 253 -16.64 2.95 7.24
C PRO A 253 -16.99 3.27 8.71
N GLU A 254 -17.16 2.25 9.56
CA GLU A 254 -17.46 2.42 10.99
C GLU A 254 -16.22 2.68 11.84
N LEU A 255 -15.04 2.23 11.39
CA LEU A 255 -13.77 2.30 12.14
C LEU A 255 -12.70 3.17 11.48
N SER A 256 -12.91 3.61 10.24
CA SER A 256 -11.98 4.45 9.47
C SER A 256 -11.54 5.65 10.29
N TRP A 257 -10.24 5.96 10.21
CA TRP A 257 -9.73 7.19 10.80
C TRP A 257 -10.18 8.39 9.99
N GLU A 258 -10.50 9.49 10.66
CA GLU A 258 -10.67 10.76 9.97
C GLU A 258 -9.34 11.20 9.35
N ILE A 259 -9.38 11.60 8.09
CA ILE A 259 -8.20 12.03 7.33
C ILE A 259 -8.23 13.56 7.28
N PRO A 260 -7.11 14.26 7.54
CA PRO A 260 -6.99 15.69 7.32
C PRO A 260 -7.39 16.11 5.90
N ASP A 261 -8.07 17.26 5.75
CA ASP A 261 -8.53 17.73 4.43
C ASP A 261 -7.39 17.85 3.41
N ASN A 262 -6.22 18.29 3.85
CA ASN A 262 -4.98 18.42 3.06
C ASN A 262 -4.31 17.08 2.72
N MET A 263 -4.86 15.93 3.13
CA MET A 263 -4.39 14.58 2.76
C MET A 263 -5.47 13.75 2.05
N LYS A 264 -6.70 14.28 1.88
CA LYS A 264 -7.84 13.51 1.35
C LYS A 264 -7.75 13.18 -0.14
N GLU A 265 -6.95 13.89 -0.94
CA GLU A 265 -7.01 13.77 -2.41
C GLU A 265 -6.68 12.35 -2.92
N PRO A 266 -5.56 11.70 -2.52
CA PRO A 266 -5.30 10.31 -2.90
C PRO A 266 -6.37 9.33 -2.40
N TRP A 267 -6.93 9.58 -1.22
CA TRP A 267 -7.98 8.73 -0.65
C TRP A 267 -9.31 8.86 -1.40
N LYS A 268 -9.72 10.08 -1.79
CA LYS A 268 -10.91 10.34 -2.61
C LYS A 268 -10.80 9.65 -3.97
N ALA A 269 -9.59 9.59 -4.54
CA ALA A 269 -9.35 8.84 -5.76
C ALA A 269 -9.60 7.32 -5.56
N ALA A 270 -9.18 6.77 -4.41
CA ALA A 270 -9.32 5.35 -4.09
C ALA A 270 -10.75 4.92 -3.70
N TYR A 271 -11.48 5.75 -2.93
CA TYR A 271 -12.76 5.38 -2.29
C TYR A 271 -13.94 6.33 -2.58
N GLY A 272 -13.73 7.46 -3.28
CA GLY A 272 -14.79 8.44 -3.56
C GLY A 272 -15.93 7.92 -4.44
N SER A 273 -17.16 8.37 -4.15
CA SER A 273 -18.38 8.10 -4.92
C SER A 273 -18.36 8.78 -6.29
N LEU A 274 -19.14 8.25 -7.24
CA LEU A 274 -19.18 8.65 -8.65
C LEU A 274 -19.88 10.00 -8.90
N GLU A 275 -20.49 10.61 -7.89
CA GLU A 275 -21.25 11.85 -8.05
C GLU A 275 -20.41 13.06 -7.64
N GLY A 276 -19.88 13.74 -8.66
CA GLY A 276 -19.36 15.10 -8.52
C GLY A 276 -17.85 15.22 -8.58
N THR A 277 -17.39 15.81 -9.70
CA THR A 277 -16.12 16.55 -9.87
C THR A 277 -14.79 15.85 -10.15
N PHE A 278 -14.71 14.52 -10.26
CA PHE A 278 -13.58 13.89 -10.97
C PHE A 278 -14.06 12.68 -11.77
N GLY A 279 -14.28 12.85 -13.07
CA GLY A 279 -14.69 11.80 -14.01
C GLY A 279 -13.63 10.73 -14.28
N TYR A 280 -13.01 10.19 -13.24
CA TYR A 280 -11.99 9.16 -13.33
C TYR A 280 -12.33 8.04 -12.34
N PHE A 281 -12.02 6.80 -12.71
CA PHE A 281 -12.39 5.56 -12.01
C PHE A 281 -13.80 5.02 -12.27
N LEU A 282 -14.22 4.97 -13.53
CA LEU A 282 -15.04 3.84 -13.94
C LEU A 282 -14.13 2.60 -13.96
N MET A 283 -14.26 1.73 -12.95
CA MET A 283 -14.22 0.31 -13.29
C MET A 283 -15.53 0.07 -14.07
N PRO A 284 -15.48 -0.38 -15.34
CA PRO A 284 -16.68 -0.83 -16.01
C PRO A 284 -17.38 -1.85 -15.12
N ALA A 285 -18.72 -1.82 -15.09
CA ALA A 285 -19.55 -2.71 -14.27
C ALA A 285 -19.28 -4.22 -14.52
N ASP A 286 -18.57 -4.53 -15.60
CA ASP A 286 -18.37 -5.88 -16.12
C ASP A 286 -16.98 -6.48 -15.87
N ASP A 287 -16.00 -5.72 -15.32
CA ASP A 287 -14.68 -6.31 -15.00
C ASP A 287 -14.73 -7.04 -13.65
N CYS A 288 -15.06 -8.32 -13.75
CA CYS A 288 -14.81 -9.32 -12.70
C CYS A 288 -13.34 -9.25 -12.25
N TYR A 289 -13.08 -9.44 -10.94
CA TYR A 289 -11.71 -9.54 -10.43
C TYR A 289 -10.91 -10.50 -11.31
N GLN A 290 -9.75 -10.08 -11.82
CA GLN A 290 -8.89 -10.98 -12.59
C GLN A 290 -8.36 -12.10 -11.67
N ILE A 291 -9.01 -13.26 -11.74
CA ILE A 291 -8.69 -14.45 -10.92
C ILE A 291 -7.36 -15.08 -11.36
N VAL A 292 -7.02 -14.97 -12.65
CA VAL A 292 -5.79 -15.51 -13.27
C VAL A 292 -4.83 -14.35 -13.58
N PRO A 293 -3.50 -14.50 -13.34
CA PRO A 293 -2.54 -13.45 -13.71
C PRO A 293 -2.57 -13.17 -15.21
N GLU A 294 -2.52 -11.90 -15.61
CA GLU A 294 -2.30 -11.55 -17.03
C GLU A 294 -0.96 -12.16 -17.49
N LYS A 295 -0.97 -12.83 -18.65
CA LYS A 295 0.24 -13.39 -19.25
C LYS A 295 1.22 -12.30 -19.68
N GLU A 296 0.70 -11.13 -20.04
CA GLU A 296 1.46 -9.97 -20.50
C GLU A 296 1.30 -8.80 -19.52
N TYR A 297 2.41 -8.15 -19.18
CA TYR A 297 2.37 -6.93 -18.38
C TYR A 297 2.16 -5.70 -19.25
N LYS A 298 1.09 -4.97 -18.98
CA LYS A 298 0.85 -3.66 -19.58
C LYS A 298 1.43 -2.59 -18.66
N LEU A 299 2.21 -1.67 -19.23
CA LEU A 299 2.63 -0.46 -18.52
C LEU A 299 1.37 0.26 -18.01
N PRO A 300 1.23 0.48 -16.69
CA PRO A 300 0.04 1.12 -16.17
C PRO A 300 -0.08 2.53 -16.74
N ARG A 301 -1.29 2.92 -17.17
CA ARG A 301 -1.58 4.26 -17.71
C ARG A 301 -1.43 5.37 -16.66
N TYR A 302 -1.33 5.00 -15.40
CA TYR A 302 -1.22 5.88 -14.24
C TYR A 302 0.01 5.47 -13.41
N CYS A 303 0.64 6.43 -12.72
CA CYS A 303 1.56 6.11 -11.63
C CYS A 303 0.73 5.55 -10.47
N SER A 304 0.38 4.27 -10.52
CA SER A 304 0.28 3.55 -9.26
C SER A 304 1.73 3.48 -8.75
N GLY A 305 2.02 4.05 -7.60
CA GLY A 305 3.32 3.88 -6.97
C GLY A 305 3.35 2.60 -6.14
N SER A 306 4.56 2.08 -5.93
CA SER A 306 4.91 1.18 -4.82
C SER A 306 6.45 1.10 -4.70
N ALA A 307 7.12 2.26 -4.77
CA ALA A 307 8.58 2.44 -4.79
C ALA A 307 9.36 2.17 -6.10
N ALA A 308 10.15 3.18 -6.49
CA ALA A 308 11.30 3.08 -7.38
C ALA A 308 12.36 4.14 -6.97
N TRP A 309 13.31 3.73 -6.12
CA TRP A 309 14.67 4.30 -6.13
C TRP A 309 15.67 3.14 -6.05
N LEU A 310 16.63 3.16 -6.96
CA LEU A 310 18.01 2.75 -6.68
C LEU A 310 18.73 4.05 -6.33
N MET A 311 19.14 4.21 -5.09
CA MET A 311 20.17 5.18 -4.72
C MET A 311 21.49 4.45 -4.93
N GLU A 312 22.23 4.77 -5.99
CA GLU A 312 23.66 4.49 -6.07
C GLU A 312 24.39 5.82 -6.28
N GLU A 313 25.57 5.89 -5.67
CA GLU A 313 26.50 7.03 -5.56
C GLU A 313 26.78 7.79 -6.87
#